data_AF-A0A3S0BQL4-F1
#
_entry.id   AF-A0A3S0BQL4-F1
#
_cell.length_a   1.000
_cell.length_b   1.000
_cell.length_c   1.000
_cell.angle_alpha   90.00
_cell.angle_beta   90.00
_cell.angle_gamma   90.00
#
_symmetry.space_group_name_H-M   'P 1'
#
loop_
_entity.id
_entity.type
_entity.pdbx_description
1 polymer ?
#
loop_
_entity_poly.entity_id
_entity_poly.type
_entity_poly.pdbx_seq_one_letter_code
_entity_poly.pdbx_strand_id
1 'polypeptide(L)'
;MSVTPMSINNFDPNSLVSNPQRPLGGIVDSGTVTFDVDYGEYARWIYVGTTGNISYVKYDGTTQTLPNIAAGIWHPICSVRINSSGTSIAANQIFWGS
;
A
#
# COMPACT_ATOMS: atom_id res chain seq x y z
N MET A 1 30.99 -13.63 27.48
CA MET A 1 29.87 -12.72 27.21
C MET A 1 28.88 -13.50 26.35
N SER A 2 27.81 -14.05 26.93
CA SER A 2 26.82 -14.81 26.16
C SER A 2 25.86 -13.83 25.49
N VAL A 3 25.75 -13.92 24.17
CA VAL A 3 24.84 -13.08 23.39
C VAL A 3 23.51 -13.82 23.31
N THR A 4 22.44 -13.23 23.85
CA THR A 4 21.08 -13.78 23.69
C THR A 4 20.59 -13.42 22.29
N PRO A 5 20.36 -14.40 21.39
CA PRO A 5 19.84 -14.08 20.07
C PRO A 5 18.39 -13.59 20.20
N MET A 6 18.11 -12.38 19.71
CA MET A 6 16.73 -11.95 19.49
C MET A 6 16.18 -12.75 18.32
N SER A 7 15.13 -13.55 18.56
CA SER A 7 14.42 -14.25 17.51
C SER A 7 13.60 -13.26 16.69
N ILE A 8 13.85 -13.20 15.39
CA ILE A 8 12.96 -12.53 14.45
C ILE A 8 11.75 -13.45 14.30
N ASN A 9 10.58 -13.01 14.80
CA ASN A 9 9.34 -13.73 14.57
C ASN A 9 9.04 -13.74 13.08
N ASN A 10 8.76 -14.91 12.51
CA ASN A 10 8.29 -15.02 11.14
C ASN A 10 6.97 -14.25 11.02
N PHE A 11 6.99 -13.14 10.28
CA PHE A 11 5.87 -12.22 10.15
C PHE A 11 4.67 -12.78 9.37
N ASP A 12 4.78 -13.99 8.79
CA ASP A 12 3.66 -14.65 8.13
C ASP A 12 3.91 -16.18 8.03
N PRO A 13 3.11 -17.03 8.70
CA PRO A 13 3.24 -18.48 8.61
C PRO A 13 2.85 -19.08 7.24
N ASN A 14 2.28 -18.30 6.31
CA ASN A 14 1.85 -18.76 4.99
C ASN A 14 2.70 -18.19 3.83
N SER A 15 3.85 -17.58 4.13
CA SER A 15 4.70 -16.99 3.10
C SER A 15 5.41 -18.07 2.27
N LEU A 16 5.14 -18.12 0.96
CA LEU A 16 5.77 -19.06 0.01
C LEU A 16 7.20 -18.67 -0.39
N VAL A 17 7.78 -17.61 0.20
CA VAL A 17 9.13 -17.13 -0.11
C VAL A 17 10.12 -17.51 0.99
N SER A 18 10.98 -18.50 0.70
CA SER A 18 11.96 -19.11 1.62
C SER A 18 13.29 -18.35 1.76
N ASN A 19 13.44 -17.21 1.10
CA ASN A 19 14.66 -16.41 1.03
C ASN A 19 14.29 -14.94 1.25
N PRO A 20 15.21 -14.05 1.64
CA PRO A 20 14.91 -12.63 1.83
C PRO A 20 14.65 -11.94 0.47
N GLN A 21 13.49 -12.19 -0.12
CA GLN A 21 12.88 -11.40 -1.19
C GLN A 21 12.13 -10.23 -0.55
N ARG A 22 12.82 -9.38 0.23
CA ARG A 22 12.29 -8.03 0.45
C ARG A 22 13.01 -7.14 -0.55
N PRO A 23 12.43 -6.82 -1.73
CA PRO A 23 12.99 -5.74 -2.53
C PRO A 23 13.14 -4.54 -1.60
N LEU A 24 14.37 -4.00 -1.54
CA LEU A 24 14.74 -2.87 -0.68
C LEU A 24 13.66 -1.78 -0.78
N GLY A 25 12.83 -1.62 0.26
CA GLY A 25 11.72 -0.65 0.29
C GLY A 25 10.30 -1.20 0.07
N GLY A 26 10.08 -2.52 0.19
CA GLY A 26 8.74 -3.11 0.22
C GLY A 26 7.91 -2.67 1.44
N ILE A 27 6.60 -2.87 1.33
CA ILE A 27 5.59 -2.48 2.34
C ILE A 27 5.92 -3.10 3.70
N VAL A 28 5.94 -2.28 4.74
CA VAL A 28 6.15 -2.65 6.14
C VAL A 28 4.82 -2.69 6.85
N ASP A 29 3.96 -1.69 6.63
CA ASP A 29 2.62 -1.59 7.19
C ASP A 29 1.60 -1.36 6.08
N SER A 30 0.37 -1.85 6.27
CA SER A 30 -0.71 -1.66 5.29
C SER A 30 -2.05 -1.52 5.96
N GLY A 31 -2.98 -0.86 5.25
CA GLY A 31 -4.34 -0.68 5.75
C GLY A 31 -5.37 -0.58 4.63
N THR A 32 -6.62 -0.82 4.99
CA THR A 32 -7.76 -0.60 4.11
C THR A 32 -7.95 0.90 3.89
N VAL A 33 -8.28 1.28 2.66
CA VAL A 33 -8.63 2.66 2.35
C VAL A 33 -10.04 2.98 2.84
N THR A 34 -10.19 4.15 3.47
CA THR A 34 -11.47 4.85 3.59
C THR A 34 -11.38 6.09 2.71
N PHE A 35 -12.35 6.31 1.83
CA PHE A 35 -12.30 7.47 0.94
C PHE A 35 -12.39 8.78 1.68
N ASP A 36 -11.70 9.78 1.15
CA ASP A 36 -11.70 11.15 1.65
C ASP A 36 -11.20 11.28 3.10
N VAL A 37 -10.50 10.25 3.60
CA VAL A 37 -9.83 10.22 4.91
C VAL A 37 -8.35 9.95 4.71
N ASP A 38 -7.49 10.77 5.33
CA ASP A 38 -6.04 10.59 5.30
C ASP A 38 -5.66 9.30 6.06
N TYR A 39 -4.63 8.59 5.59
CA TYR A 39 -4.22 7.31 6.20
C TYR A 39 -3.65 7.46 7.62
N GLY A 40 -3.29 8.68 8.01
CA GLY A 40 -2.52 8.95 9.24
C GLY A 40 -1.02 8.74 9.08
N GLU A 41 -0.58 8.30 7.89
CA GLU A 41 0.81 8.08 7.54
C GLU A 41 1.06 8.25 6.04
N TYR A 42 2.33 8.09 5.65
CA TYR A 42 2.79 8.30 4.31
C TYR A 42 2.88 6.97 3.53
N ALA A 43 1.89 6.71 2.69
CA ALA A 43 1.85 5.51 1.86
C ALA A 43 2.79 5.61 0.65
N ARG A 44 3.76 4.70 0.57
CA ARG A 44 4.70 4.57 -0.56
C ARG A 44 4.16 3.66 -1.68
N TRP A 45 3.11 2.90 -1.37
CA TRP A 45 2.51 1.92 -2.26
C TRP A 45 0.98 1.93 -2.16
N ILE A 46 0.33 1.61 -3.28
CA ILE A 46 -1.13 1.38 -3.35
C ILE A 46 -1.39 0.04 -4.04
N TYR A 47 -2.10 -0.85 -3.38
CA TYR A 47 -2.64 -2.07 -3.99
C TYR A 47 -3.97 -1.78 -4.64
N VAL A 48 -4.21 -2.40 -5.79
CA VAL A 48 -5.47 -2.29 -6.51
C VAL A 48 -6.03 -3.66 -6.82
N GLY A 49 -7.21 -3.99 -6.28
CA GLY A 49 -7.85 -5.29 -6.45
C GLY A 49 -8.63 -5.46 -7.76
N THR A 50 -8.99 -4.38 -8.44
CA THR A 50 -9.72 -4.42 -9.72
C THR A 50 -9.32 -3.24 -10.61
N THR A 51 -9.28 -3.44 -11.92
CA THR A 51 -8.85 -2.41 -12.86
C THR A 51 -9.86 -1.27 -12.86
N GLY A 52 -9.37 -0.03 -12.82
CA GLY A 52 -10.23 1.15 -12.84
C GLY A 52 -9.43 2.43 -12.67
N ASN A 53 -10.10 3.51 -12.28
CA ASN A 53 -9.46 4.79 -12.03
C ASN A 53 -9.24 4.99 -10.53
N ILE A 54 -8.13 5.63 -10.16
CA ILE A 54 -7.86 6.05 -8.79
C ILE A 54 -7.52 7.54 -8.79
N SER A 55 -8.27 8.32 -8.03
CA SER A 55 -7.92 9.70 -7.67
C SER A 55 -7.34 9.73 -6.27
N TYR A 56 -6.17 10.32 -6.10
CA TYR A 56 -5.47 10.36 -4.82
C TYR A 56 -4.80 11.72 -4.60
N VAL A 57 -4.53 12.00 -3.32
CA VAL A 57 -3.77 13.17 -2.90
C VAL A 57 -2.31 12.75 -2.71
N LYS A 58 -1.40 13.45 -3.38
CA LYS A 58 0.05 13.30 -3.23
C LYS A 58 0.53 13.92 -1.92
N TYR A 59 1.78 13.63 -1.55
CA TYR A 59 2.44 14.25 -0.38
C TYR A 59 2.53 15.78 -0.45
N ASP A 60 2.54 16.36 -1.66
CA ASP A 60 2.54 17.81 -1.86
C ASP A 60 1.15 18.45 -1.72
N GLY A 61 0.12 17.66 -1.35
CA GLY A 61 -1.26 18.11 -1.20
C GLY A 61 -2.04 18.24 -2.51
N THR A 62 -1.40 18.04 -3.67
CA THR A 62 -2.10 18.11 -4.96
C THR A 62 -2.77 16.78 -5.29
N THR A 63 -3.90 16.86 -6.02
CA THR A 63 -4.66 15.68 -6.45
C THR A 63 -4.22 15.23 -7.84
N GLN A 64 -4.11 13.91 -8.02
CA GLN A 64 -3.84 13.27 -9.31
C GLN A 64 -4.82 12.12 -9.53
N THR A 65 -5.20 11.90 -10.79
CA THR A 65 -6.02 10.74 -11.18
C THR A 65 -5.24 9.87 -12.15
N LEU A 66 -5.18 8.57 -11.86
CA LEU A 66 -4.59 7.56 -12.72
C LEU A 66 -5.72 6.75 -13.38
N PRO A 67 -5.89 6.85 -14.70
CA PRO A 67 -6.89 6.07 -15.40
C PRO A 67 -6.42 4.63 -15.64
N ASN A 68 -7.35 3.68 -15.62
CA ASN A 68 -7.14 2.27 -15.98
C ASN A 68 -5.92 1.62 -15.28
N ILE A 69 -5.73 1.90 -13.99
CA ILE A 69 -4.66 1.31 -13.20
C ILE A 69 -4.83 -0.22 -13.13
N ALA A 70 -3.73 -0.96 -13.31
CA ALA A 70 -3.77 -2.41 -13.37
C ALA A 70 -4.15 -3.04 -12.01
N ALA A 71 -4.98 -4.06 -12.04
CA ALA A 71 -5.35 -4.84 -10.86
C ALA A 71 -4.26 -5.84 -10.43
N GLY A 72 -4.39 -6.34 -9.19
CA GLY A 72 -3.67 -7.48 -8.66
C GLY A 72 -2.23 -7.20 -8.21
N ILE A 73 -1.77 -5.94 -8.28
CA ILE A 73 -0.39 -5.57 -7.99
C ILE A 73 -0.32 -4.34 -7.07
N TRP A 74 0.82 -4.21 -6.39
CA TRP A 74 1.21 -3.02 -5.66
C TRP A 74 1.90 -2.03 -6.58
N HIS A 75 1.33 -0.83 -6.70
CA HIS A 75 1.89 0.26 -7.49
C HIS A 75 2.73 1.15 -6.58
N PRO A 76 3.95 1.57 -7.00
CA PRO A 76 4.80 2.49 -6.24
C PRO A 76 4.25 3.92 -6.35
N ILE A 77 3.13 4.17 -5.70
CA ILE A 77 2.41 5.44 -5.72
C ILE A 77 2.46 6.05 -4.32
N CYS A 78 3.12 7.20 -4.26
CA CYS A 78 3.21 8.04 -3.07
C CYS A 78 1.92 8.82 -2.85
N SER A 79 1.20 8.55 -1.76
CA SER A 79 -0.06 9.23 -1.44
C SER A 79 -0.34 9.35 0.05
N VAL A 80 -1.27 10.23 0.40
CA VAL A 80 -1.77 10.43 1.78
C VAL A 80 -3.24 10.07 1.94
N ARG A 81 -3.98 10.02 0.82
CA ARG A 81 -5.43 9.79 0.77
C ARG A 81 -5.87 9.35 -0.61
N ILE A 82 -6.90 8.50 -0.67
CA ILE A 82 -7.68 8.24 -1.89
C ILE A 82 -8.98 9.05 -1.83
N ASN A 83 -9.29 9.80 -2.87
CA ASN A 83 -10.54 10.54 -2.98
C ASN A 83 -11.65 9.62 -3.50
N SER A 84 -12.89 9.82 -3.04
CA SER A 84 -14.05 9.14 -3.63
C SER A 84 -14.31 9.63 -5.06
N SER A 85 -14.22 10.94 -5.28
CA SER A 85 -14.41 11.55 -6.59
C SER A 85 -13.30 11.15 -7.55
N GLY A 86 -13.66 10.64 -8.73
CA GLY A 86 -12.71 10.22 -9.77
C GLY A 86 -12.08 8.83 -9.53
N THR A 87 -12.40 8.16 -8.42
CA THR A 87 -12.04 6.76 -8.17
C THR A 87 -13.22 5.86 -8.56
N SER A 88 -12.98 4.86 -9.41
CA SER A 88 -14.03 3.93 -9.86
C SER A 88 -13.96 2.56 -9.20
N ILE A 89 -12.92 2.32 -8.37
CA ILE A 89 -12.67 1.06 -7.66
C ILE A 89 -13.26 1.19 -6.26
N ALA A 90 -13.84 0.12 -5.71
CA ALA A 90 -14.41 0.15 -4.37
C ALA A 90 -13.29 0.26 -3.30
N ALA A 91 -13.55 1.00 -2.21
CA ALA A 91 -12.55 1.26 -1.17
C ALA A 91 -11.97 -0.03 -0.54
N ASN A 92 -12.80 -1.06 -0.36
CA ASN A 92 -12.39 -2.37 0.16
C ASN A 92 -11.53 -3.20 -0.82
N GLN A 93 -11.26 -2.67 -2.01
CA GLN A 93 -10.35 -3.25 -3.00
C GLN A 93 -9.10 -2.38 -3.21
N ILE A 94 -8.89 -1.38 -2.35
CA ILE A 94 -7.70 -0.54 -2.36
C ILE A 94 -7.07 -0.62 -0.97
N PHE A 95 -5.76 -0.86 -0.95
CA PHE A 95 -4.97 -0.87 0.28
C PHE A 95 -3.80 0.07 0.11
N TRP A 96 -3.49 0.83 1.15
CA TRP A 96 -2.27 1.61 1.20
C TRP A 96 -1.17 0.80 1.88
N GLY A 97 0.08 1.11 1.55
CA GLY A 97 1.23 0.50 2.19
C GLY A 97 2.38 1.48 2.35
N SER A 98 3.01 1.50 3.54
CA SER A 98 4.14 2.37 3.87
C SER A 98 5.42 1.60 4.10
#